data_AF-A0A430UZV3-F1
#
_entry.id   AF-A0A430UZV3-F1
#
_cell.length_a   1.000
_cell.length_b   1.000
_cell.length_c   1.000
_cell.angle_alpha   90.00
_cell.angle_beta   90.00
_cell.angle_gamma   90.00
#
_symmetry.space_group_name_H-M   'P 1'
#
loop_
_entity.id
_entity.type
_entity.pdbx_description
1 polymer ?
#
loop_
_entity_poly.entity_id
_entity_poly.type
_entity_poly.pdbx_seq_one_letter_code
_entity_poly.pdbx_strand_id
1 'polypeptide(L)' 'PPSVELAPELRETPPPAPRPKGGGTPLALPLRLLALLTLGYTVAFVAMNPGADPWALAGVVLGGLGLALAEWSLATSSR' A
#
# COMPACT_ATOMS: atom_id res chain seq x y z
N PRO A 1 -19.38 -43.84 38.79
CA PRO A 1 -20.01 -42.57 38.32
C PRO A 1 -19.04 -41.77 37.43
N PRO A 2 -19.42 -41.49 36.16
CA PRO A 2 -18.59 -40.70 35.26
C PRO A 2 -18.70 -39.21 35.64
N SER A 3 -17.57 -38.60 35.99
CA SER A 3 -17.46 -37.14 36.05
C SER A 3 -17.45 -36.61 34.62
N VAL A 4 -18.56 -36.02 34.22
CA VAL A 4 -18.65 -35.24 32.99
C VAL A 4 -17.78 -34.00 33.22
N GLU A 5 -16.61 -34.00 32.59
CA GLU A 5 -15.76 -32.83 32.44
C GLU A 5 -16.59 -31.76 31.73
N LEU A 6 -17.12 -30.80 32.50
CA LEU A 6 -17.76 -29.63 31.95
C LEU A 6 -16.76 -28.96 31.01
N ALA A 7 -17.13 -28.91 29.74
CA ALA A 7 -16.41 -28.19 28.70
C ALA A 7 -15.93 -26.84 29.26
N PRO A 8 -14.66 -26.45 29.06
CA PRO A 8 -14.24 -25.12 29.45
C PRO A 8 -15.09 -24.14 28.67
N GLU A 9 -15.99 -23.46 29.39
CA GLU A 9 -16.79 -22.34 28.93
C GLU A 9 -15.98 -21.54 27.91
N LEU A 10 -16.50 -21.49 26.68
CA LEU A 10 -16.01 -20.64 25.60
C LEU A 10 -15.83 -19.25 26.20
N ARG A 11 -14.59 -18.90 26.58
CA ARG A 11 -14.26 -17.53 26.99
C ARG A 11 -14.50 -16.69 25.76
N GLU A 12 -15.68 -16.08 25.69
CA GLU A 12 -15.97 -14.98 24.79
C GLU A 12 -14.89 -13.94 25.04
N THR A 13 -13.90 -13.92 24.15
CA THR A 13 -12.93 -12.84 24.10
C THR A 13 -13.77 -11.58 23.87
N PRO A 14 -13.64 -10.53 24.69
CA PRO A 14 -14.36 -9.29 24.45
C PRO A 14 -14.11 -8.88 23.00
N PRO A 15 -15.14 -8.48 22.24
CA PRO A 15 -14.93 -8.04 20.87
C PRO A 15 -13.85 -6.95 20.91
N PRO A 16 -12.82 -7.02 20.04
CA PRO A 16 -11.76 -6.02 20.03
C PRO A 16 -12.43 -4.65 19.92
N ALA A 17 -12.16 -3.78 20.90
CA ALA A 17 -12.69 -2.42 20.91
C ALA A 17 -12.52 -1.80 19.52
N PRO A 18 -13.55 -1.12 18.97
CA PRO A 18 -13.45 -0.51 17.65
C PRO A 18 -12.23 0.40 17.64
N ARG A 19 -11.16 -0.05 16.98
CA ARG A 19 -9.99 0.77 16.72
C ARG A 19 -10.52 2.03 16.04
N PRO A 20 -10.16 3.24 16.51
CA PRO A 20 -10.61 4.45 15.85
C PRO A 20 -10.21 4.36 14.38
N LYS A 21 -11.22 4.28 13.51
CA LYS A 21 -11.07 4.12 12.05
C LYS A 21 -10.68 5.45 11.40
N GLY A 22 -9.97 6.30 12.12
CA GLY A 22 -9.80 7.71 11.83
C GLY A 22 -8.42 8.15 12.26
N GLY A 23 -7.48 8.02 11.33
CA GLY A 23 -6.11 8.45 11.54
C GLY A 23 -5.23 8.03 10.37
N GLY A 24 -5.73 8.13 9.13
CA GLY A 24 -4.83 8.02 7.98
C GLY A 24 -3.75 9.09 8.12
N THR A 25 -2.49 8.71 7.93
CA THR A 25 -1.33 9.60 8.02
C THR A 25 -1.65 10.89 7.25
N PRO A 26 -1.39 12.10 7.79
CA PRO A 26 -1.71 13.36 7.10
C PRO A 26 -1.02 13.47 5.73
N LEU A 27 0.06 12.70 5.52
CA LEU A 27 0.76 12.56 4.25
C LEU A 27 0.20 11.50 3.29
N ALA A 28 -0.77 10.68 3.69
CA ALA A 28 -1.26 9.58 2.86
C ALA A 28 -1.90 10.07 1.56
N LEU A 29 -2.71 11.13 1.61
CA LEU A 29 -3.31 11.72 0.42
C LEU A 29 -2.28 12.36 -0.53
N PRO A 30 -1.39 13.26 -0.08
CA PRO A 30 -0.39 13.84 -0.98
C PRO A 30 0.58 12.79 -1.54
N LEU A 31 0.96 11.76 -0.76
CA LEU A 31 1.81 10.68 -1.27
C LEU A 31 1.12 9.84 -2.35
N ARG A 32 -0.20 9.59 -2.22
CA ARG A 32 -0.97 8.91 -3.29
C ARG A 32 -1.04 9.76 -4.56
N LEU A 33 -1.28 11.07 -4.42
CA LEU A 33 -1.29 11.98 -5.56
C LEU A 33 0.08 12.02 -6.24
N LEU A 34 1.16 12.08 -5.46
CA LEU A 34 2.53 12.02 -5.97
C LEU A 34 2.79 10.70 -6.71
N ALA A 35 2.44 9.56 -6.12
CA ALA A 35 2.57 8.25 -6.77
C ALA A 35 1.86 8.17 -8.12
N LEU A 36 0.63 8.71 -8.21
CA LEU A 36 -0.12 8.76 -9.46
C LEU A 36 0.53 9.71 -10.48
N LEU A 37 1.04 10.86 -10.03
CA LEU A 37 1.74 11.81 -10.88
C LEU A 37 3.04 11.22 -11.42
N THR A 38 3.84 10.57 -10.57
CA THR A 38 5.06 9.85 -10.94
C THR A 38 4.75 8.81 -12.01
N LEU A 39 3.74 7.97 -11.80
CA LEU A 39 3.35 6.94 -12.75
C LEU A 39 2.87 7.54 -14.10
N GLY A 40 2.02 8.56 -14.04
CA GLY A 40 1.54 9.27 -15.23
C GLY A 40 2.69 9.91 -16.03
N TYR A 41 3.64 10.55 -15.35
CA TYR A 41 4.83 11.11 -15.96
C TYR A 41 5.70 10.03 -16.62
N THR A 42 5.95 8.91 -15.94
CA THR A 42 6.71 7.78 -16.50
C THR A 42 6.08 7.26 -17.78
N VAL A 43 4.77 7.04 -17.79
CA VAL A 43 4.04 6.57 -18.98
C VAL A 43 4.09 7.60 -20.10
N ALA A 44 3.88 8.89 -19.79
CA ALA A 44 3.95 9.96 -20.78
C ALA A 44 5.37 10.08 -21.37
N PHE A 45 6.41 9.99 -20.55
CA PHE A 45 7.80 10.04 -21.00
C PHE A 45 8.09 8.93 -22.00
N VAL A 46 7.73 7.69 -21.69
CA VAL A 46 7.96 6.55 -22.60
C VAL A 46 7.18 6.72 -23.91
N ALA A 47 5.92 7.13 -23.83
CA ALA A 47 5.08 7.33 -25.01
C ALA A 47 5.59 8.44 -25.93
N MET A 48 6.16 9.51 -25.36
CA MET A 48 6.69 10.65 -26.11
C MET A 48 8.11 10.42 -26.64
N ASN A 49 8.81 9.36 -26.21
CA ASN A 49 10.19 9.08 -26.58
C ASN A 49 10.38 7.67 -27.18
N PRO A 50 9.66 7.31 -28.27
CA PRO A 50 9.73 5.96 -28.85
C PRO A 50 11.09 5.62 -29.49
N GLY A 51 11.92 6.63 -29.80
CA GLY A 51 13.25 6.46 -30.38
C GLY A 51 14.40 6.50 -29.35
N ALA A 52 14.09 6.62 -28.05
CA ALA A 52 15.12 6.62 -27.02
C ALA A 52 15.75 5.23 -26.86
N ASP A 53 16.98 5.21 -26.32
CA ASP A 53 17.70 3.97 -26.04
C ASP A 53 16.84 3.00 -25.20
N PRO A 54 16.68 1.73 -25.60
CA PRO A 54 15.81 0.77 -24.91
C PRO A 54 16.21 0.53 -23.45
N TRP A 55 17.49 0.58 -23.13
CA TRP A 55 17.97 0.40 -21.75
C TRP A 55 17.68 1.63 -20.90
N ALA A 56 17.80 2.83 -21.47
CA ALA A 56 17.36 4.05 -20.83
C ALA A 56 15.84 4.02 -20.55
N LEU A 57 15.02 3.62 -21.51
CA LEU A 57 13.57 3.47 -21.31
C LEU A 57 13.25 2.42 -20.24
N ALA A 58 13.96 1.28 -20.25
CA ALA A 58 13.81 0.26 -19.21
C ALA A 58 14.17 0.81 -17.82
N GLY A 59 15.24 1.59 -17.71
CA GLY A 59 15.63 2.28 -16.47
C GLY A 59 14.58 3.28 -15.99
N VAL A 60 13.99 4.04 -16.90
CA VAL A 60 12.90 4.99 -16.59
C VAL A 60 11.65 4.27 -16.11
N VAL A 61 11.25 3.19 -16.78
CA VAL A 61 10.09 2.38 -16.36
C VAL A 61 10.34 1.77 -14.99
N LEU A 62 11.51 1.17 -14.77
CA LEU A 62 11.85 0.52 -13.51
C LEU A 62 11.93 1.53 -12.36
N GLY A 63 12.62 2.66 -12.58
CA GLY A 63 12.77 3.72 -11.59
C GLY A 63 11.45 4.42 -11.29
N GLY A 64 10.68 4.77 -12.31
CA GLY A 64 9.38 5.44 -12.17
C GLY A 64 8.33 4.57 -11.50
N LEU A 65 8.20 3.31 -11.91
CA LEU A 65 7.30 2.36 -11.27
C LEU A 65 7.73 2.07 -9.83
N GLY A 66 9.03 1.86 -9.59
CA GLY A 66 9.57 1.62 -8.26
C GLY A 66 9.31 2.78 -7.29
N LEU A 67 9.53 4.02 -7.74
CA LEU A 67 9.27 5.21 -6.96
C LEU A 67 7.77 5.38 -6.66
N ALA A 68 6.90 5.23 -7.67
CA ALA A 68 5.45 5.29 -7.48
C ALA A 68 4.96 4.24 -6.47
N LEU A 69 5.51 3.02 -6.52
CA LEU A 69 5.19 1.97 -5.55
C LEU A 69 5.72 2.28 -4.15
N ALA A 70 6.90 2.90 -4.02
CA ALA A 70 7.44 3.32 -2.73
C ALA A 70 6.59 4.43 -2.10
N GLU A 71 6.18 5.43 -2.89
CA GLU A 71 5.30 6.53 -2.47
C GLU A 71 3.92 5.99 -2.05
N TRP A 72 3.36 5.06 -2.83
CA TRP A 72 2.10 4.40 -2.51
C TRP A 72 2.21 3.54 -1.24
N SER A 73 3.30 2.78 -1.11
CA SER A 73 3.57 1.97 0.09
C SER A 73 3.64 2.85 1.32
N LEU A 74 4.38 3.96 1.26
CA LEU A 74 4.48 4.93 2.35
C LEU A 74 3.12 5.56 2.69
N ALA A 75 2.30 5.85 1.68
CA ALA A 75 0.94 6.34 1.86
C ALA A 75 0.00 5.32 2.53
N THR A 76 0.26 4.03 2.34
CA THR A 76 -0.51 2.93 2.94
C THR A 76 0.10 2.40 4.23
N SER A 77 1.33 2.80 4.55
CA SER A 77 2.03 2.46 5.78
C SER A 77 1.45 3.29 6.92
N SER A 78 0.36 2.77 7.45
CA SER A 78 -0.33 3.29 8.64
C SER A 78 -0.98 2.08 9.31
N ARG A 79 -0.15 1.32 10.03
CA ARG A 79 -0.55 0.35 11.05
C ARG A 79 0.47 0.36 12.17
#